data_AF-A0A6B3GI55-F1
#
_entry.id   AF-A0A6B3GI55-F1
#
_cell.length_a   1.000
_cell.length_b   1.000
_cell.length_c   1.000
_cell.angle_alpha   90.00
_cell.angle_beta   90.00
_cell.angle_gamma   90.00
#
_symmetry.space_group_name_H-M   'P 1'
#
loop_
_entity.id
_entity.type
_entity.pdbx_description
1 polymer ?
#
loop_
_entity_poly.entity_id
_entity_poly.type
_entity_poly.pdbx_seq_one_letter_code
_entity_poly.pdbx_strand_id
1 'polypeptide(L)'
;VIDFVASELTALEDEGNTVTEATAGLLASHLTMALGRLLRGEPIEEFSTDEQVAAELAGHPEAVARARAISARAEQTLGPALPESEVNFLGLHLAALAQKSSAAPGT
;
A
#
# COMPACT_ATOMS: atom_id res chain seq x y z
N VAL A 1 1.64 -7.95 12.43
CA VAL A 1 1.05 -6.94 11.49
C VAL A 1 1.63 -5.57 11.75
N ILE A 2 1.45 -4.98 12.94
CA ILE A 2 1.94 -3.61 13.22
C ILE A 2 3.44 -3.45 12.95
N ASP A 3 4.28 -4.37 13.44
CA ASP A 3 5.73 -4.30 13.20
C ASP A 3 6.10 -4.36 11.71
N PHE A 4 5.38 -5.17 10.94
CA PHE A 4 5.55 -5.25 9.48
C PHE A 4 5.17 -3.91 8.83
N VAL A 5 4.00 -3.37 9.15
CA VAL A 5 3.55 -2.08 8.61
C VAL A 5 4.52 -0.95 8.99
N ALA A 6 5.00 -0.92 10.23
CA ALA A 6 6.01 0.04 10.67
C ALA A 6 7.29 -0.06 9.83
N SER A 7 7.79 -1.29 9.58
CA SER A 7 8.98 -1.49 8.75
C SER A 7 8.79 -1.04 7.30
N GLU A 8 7.58 -1.21 6.74
CA GLU A 8 7.27 -0.74 5.38
C GLU A 8 7.18 0.79 5.30
N LEU A 9 6.68 1.44 6.35
CA LEU A 9 6.67 2.91 6.44
C LEU A 9 8.08 3.47 6.58
N THR A 10 8.94 2.86 7.39
CA THR A 10 10.36 3.24 7.49
C THR A 10 11.04 3.10 6.13
N ALA A 11 10.81 2.00 5.41
CA ALA A 11 11.38 1.82 4.07
C ALA A 11 10.89 2.89 3.08
N LEU A 12 9.63 3.34 3.15
CA LEU A 12 9.14 4.45 2.32
C LEU A 12 9.82 5.78 2.65
N GLU A 13 10.09 6.04 3.94
CA GLU A 13 10.82 7.22 4.39
C GLU A 13 12.29 7.18 3.90
N ASP A 14 12.96 6.03 4.01
CA ASP A 14 14.31 5.81 3.48
C ASP A 14 14.39 5.97 1.96
N GLU A 15 13.29 5.68 1.25
CA GLU A 15 13.12 5.92 -0.19
C GLU A 15 12.84 7.40 -0.53
N GLY A 16 12.77 8.29 0.47
CA GLY A 16 12.62 9.73 0.31
C GLY A 16 11.18 10.24 0.32
N ASN A 17 10.21 9.40 0.70
CA ASN A 17 8.83 9.84 0.83
C ASN A 17 8.59 10.56 2.16
N THR A 18 7.68 11.55 2.14
CA THR A 18 7.23 12.21 3.37
C THR A 18 6.26 11.28 4.09
N VAL A 19 6.66 10.69 5.22
CA VAL A 19 5.83 9.78 6.03
C VAL A 19 5.36 10.49 7.30
N THR A 20 4.08 10.88 7.30
CA THR A 20 3.40 11.53 8.43
C THR A 20 2.00 10.95 8.58
N GLU A 21 1.29 11.28 9.66
CA GLU A 21 -0.13 10.93 9.78
C GLU A 21 -0.95 11.44 8.57
N ALA A 22 -0.67 12.66 8.10
CA ALA A 22 -1.38 13.28 6.98
C ALA A 22 -1.10 12.62 5.62
N THR A 23 0.10 12.07 5.41
CA THR A 23 0.51 11.51 4.12
C THR A 23 0.39 9.99 4.07
N ALA A 24 0.58 9.30 5.19
CA ALA A 24 0.65 7.84 5.28
C ALA A 24 -0.40 7.21 6.21
N GLY A 25 -1.19 8.00 6.95
CA GLY A 25 -2.17 7.45 7.91
C GLY A 25 -3.21 6.52 7.26
N LEU A 26 -3.72 6.90 6.08
CA LEU A 26 -4.65 6.04 5.32
C LEU A 26 -3.98 4.77 4.81
N LEU A 27 -2.75 4.87 4.29
CA LEU A 27 -1.96 3.73 3.82
C LEU A 27 -1.71 2.73 4.97
N ALA A 28 -1.24 3.22 6.12
CA ALA A 28 -0.95 2.42 7.30
C ALA A 28 -2.21 1.72 7.84
N SER A 29 -3.33 2.45 7.87
CA SER A 29 -4.63 1.91 8.28
C SER A 29 -5.11 0.81 7.34
N HIS A 30 -5.04 1.05 6.02
CA HIS A 30 -5.42 0.08 5.00
C HIS A 30 -4.58 -1.21 5.12
N LEU A 31 -3.25 -1.10 5.11
CA LEU A 31 -2.33 -2.24 5.25
C LEU A 31 -2.60 -3.05 6.52
N THR A 32 -2.79 -2.37 7.65
CA THR A 32 -3.09 -3.02 8.93
C THR A 32 -4.39 -3.81 8.87
N MET A 33 -5.44 -3.23 8.27
CA MET A 33 -6.74 -3.89 8.13
C MET A 33 -6.69 -5.06 7.14
N ALA A 34 -6.12 -4.87 5.95
CA ALA A 34 -6.02 -5.89 4.91
C ALA A 34 -5.25 -7.12 5.41
N LEU A 35 -4.06 -6.92 5.98
CA LEU A 35 -3.25 -8.00 6.55
C LEU A 35 -3.92 -8.62 7.79
N GLY A 36 -4.61 -7.82 8.61
CA GLY A 36 -5.35 -8.31 9.77
C GLY A 36 -6.56 -9.18 9.42
N ARG A 37 -7.25 -8.89 8.32
CA ARG A 37 -8.32 -9.75 7.77
C ARG A 37 -7.73 -11.03 7.19
N LEU A 38 -6.68 -10.89 6.38
CA LEU A 38 -5.97 -12.02 5.76
C LEU A 38 -5.55 -13.07 6.79
N LEU A 39 -4.90 -12.63 7.88
CA LEU A 39 -4.42 -13.51 8.94
C LEU A 39 -5.53 -14.15 9.77
N ARG A 40 -6.72 -13.55 9.80
CA ARG A 40 -7.91 -14.12 10.45
C ARG A 40 -8.71 -15.04 9.52
N GLY A 41 -8.28 -15.20 8.27
CA GLY A 41 -9.02 -15.96 7.25
C GLY A 41 -10.37 -15.32 6.91
N GLU A 42 -10.52 -14.02 7.18
CA GLU A 42 -11.73 -13.28 6.80
C GLU A 42 -11.71 -13.01 5.30
N PRO A 43 -12.87 -13.07 4.63
CA PRO A 43 -12.95 -12.68 3.24
C PRO A 43 -12.48 -11.23 3.08
N ILE A 44 -11.54 -11.04 2.16
CA ILE A 44 -11.18 -9.74 1.66
C ILE A 44 -12.07 -9.50 0.46
N GLU A 45 -12.88 -8.44 0.51
CA GLU A 45 -13.78 -8.11 -0.60
C GLU A 45 -12.95 -7.79 -1.84
N GLU A 46 -13.09 -8.63 -2.86
CA GLU A 46 -12.63 -8.32 -4.21
C GLU A 46 -13.57 -7.26 -4.79
N PHE A 47 -13.27 -5.99 -4.55
CA PHE A 47 -14.00 -4.92 -5.23
C PHE A 47 -13.67 -4.99 -6.73
N SER A 48 -14.66 -5.31 -7.55
CA SER A 48 -14.59 -5.19 -9.01
C SER A 48 -14.58 -3.71 -9.42
N THR A 49 -13.50 -3.00 -9.11
CA THR A 49 -13.18 -1.69 -9.68
C THR A 49 -12.01 -1.80 -10.65
N ASP A 50 -11.77 -2.99 -11.19
CA ASP A 50 -10.56 -3.35 -11.93
C ASP A 50 -10.23 -2.38 -13.07
N GLU A 51 -11.22 -1.93 -13.84
CA GLU A 51 -10.94 -1.10 -15.02
C GLU A 51 -10.60 0.35 -14.65
N GLN A 52 -11.31 0.95 -13.70
CA GLN A 52 -11.03 2.31 -13.22
C GLN A 52 -9.74 2.36 -12.40
N VAL A 53 -9.52 1.36 -11.54
CA VAL A 53 -8.29 1.25 -10.75
C VAL A 53 -7.10 0.96 -11.64
N ALA A 54 -7.22 0.07 -12.63
CA ALA A 54 -6.15 -0.18 -13.59
C ALA A 54 -5.83 1.07 -14.43
N ALA A 55 -6.85 1.83 -14.86
CA ALA A 55 -6.64 3.08 -15.59
C ALA A 55 -5.89 4.13 -14.76
N GLU A 56 -6.24 4.29 -13.47
CA GLU A 56 -5.51 5.17 -12.56
C GLU A 56 -4.07 4.68 -12.34
N LEU A 57 -3.89 3.39 -12.05
CA LEU A 57 -2.57 2.79 -11.81
C LEU A 57 -1.66 2.78 -13.04
N ALA A 58 -2.21 2.87 -14.25
CA ALA A 58 -1.41 3.01 -15.47
C ALA A 58 -0.55 4.28 -15.46
N GLY A 59 -0.96 5.32 -14.73
CA GLY A 59 -0.19 6.54 -14.49
C GLY A 59 0.87 6.42 -13.39
N HIS A 60 0.88 5.31 -12.64
CA HIS A 60 1.69 5.13 -11.42
C HIS A 60 2.39 3.75 -11.37
N PRO A 61 3.20 3.39 -12.38
CA PRO A 61 3.83 2.07 -12.44
C PRO A 61 4.76 1.77 -11.26
N GLU A 62 5.45 2.79 -10.71
CA GLU A 62 6.29 2.65 -9.53
C GLU A 62 5.48 2.28 -8.28
N ALA A 63 4.27 2.83 -8.13
CA ALA A 63 3.39 2.51 -7.02
C ALA A 63 2.89 1.06 -7.09
N VAL A 64 2.58 0.57 -8.29
CA VAL A 64 2.20 -0.84 -8.53
C VAL A 64 3.37 -1.78 -8.22
N ALA A 65 4.57 -1.46 -8.70
CA ALA A 65 5.76 -2.26 -8.44
C ALA A 65 6.04 -2.34 -6.93
N ARG A 66 5.91 -1.22 -6.22
CA ARG A 66 6.06 -1.16 -4.76
C ARG A 66 4.99 -1.97 -4.05
N ALA A 67 3.72 -1.87 -4.44
CA ALA A 67 2.64 -2.67 -3.87
C ALA A 67 2.89 -4.17 -4.00
N ARG A 68 3.34 -4.62 -5.18
CA ARG A 68 3.73 -6.03 -5.41
C ARG A 68 4.91 -6.46 -4.53
N ALA A 69 5.89 -5.59 -4.35
CA ALA A 69 7.03 -5.88 -3.47
C ALA A 69 6.61 -6.00 -1.99
N ILE A 70 5.71 -5.13 -1.52
CA ILE A 70 5.12 -5.23 -0.17
C ILE A 70 4.35 -6.54 -0.02
N SER A 71 3.50 -6.88 -1.00
CA SER A 71 2.74 -8.14 -0.99
C SER A 71 3.65 -9.37 -0.89
N ALA A 72 4.72 -9.42 -1.70
CA ALA A 72 5.68 -10.51 -1.66
C ALA A 72 6.42 -10.62 -0.30
N ARG A 73 6.75 -9.49 0.33
CA ARG A 73 7.33 -9.50 1.69
C ARG A 73 6.32 -9.89 2.75
N ALA A 74 5.06 -9.46 2.61
CA ALA A 74 3.97 -9.83 3.50
C ALA A 74 3.73 -11.34 3.45
N GLU A 75 3.70 -11.95 2.27
CA GLU A 75 3.60 -13.40 2.10
C GLU A 75 4.75 -14.12 2.81
N GLN A 76 6.00 -13.69 2.58
CA GLN A 76 7.17 -14.30 3.23
C GLN A 76 7.17 -14.18 4.76
N THR A 77 6.64 -13.07 5.30
CA THR A 77 6.71 -12.75 6.73
C THR A 77 5.49 -13.25 7.51
N LEU A 78 4.31 -13.16 6.91
CA LEU A 78 3.02 -13.36 7.56
C LEU A 78 2.30 -14.62 7.06
N GLY A 79 2.72 -15.18 5.92
CA GLY A 79 2.23 -16.44 5.37
C GLY A 79 1.38 -16.24 4.12
N PRO A 80 0.10 -15.86 4.23
CA PRO A 80 -0.77 -15.80 3.06
C PRO A 80 -0.41 -14.62 2.15
N ALA A 81 -0.57 -14.81 0.83
CA ALA A 81 -0.46 -13.76 -0.17
C ALA A 81 -1.69 -12.84 -0.15
N LEU A 82 -1.49 -11.54 -0.42
CA LEU A 82 -2.60 -10.62 -0.65
C LEU A 82 -3.27 -10.93 -2.00
N PRO A 83 -4.61 -10.87 -2.10
CA PRO A 83 -5.32 -10.90 -3.37
C PRO A 83 -4.86 -9.77 -4.31
N GLU A 84 -5.02 -9.96 -5.62
CA GLU A 84 -4.62 -8.95 -6.62
C GLU A 84 -5.38 -7.62 -6.45
N SER A 85 -6.67 -7.68 -6.07
CA SER A 85 -7.47 -6.50 -5.74
C SER A 85 -6.82 -5.65 -4.64
N GLU A 86 -6.34 -6.28 -3.57
CA GLU A 86 -5.64 -5.60 -2.47
C GLU A 86 -4.29 -5.02 -2.92
N VAL A 87 -3.56 -5.72 -3.79
CA VAL A 87 -2.32 -5.17 -4.39
C VAL A 87 -2.63 -3.90 -5.18
N ASN A 88 -3.74 -3.86 -5.91
CA ASN A 88 -4.14 -2.70 -6.68
C ASN A 88 -4.57 -1.52 -5.76
N PHE A 89 -5.35 -1.79 -4.71
CA PHE A 89 -5.71 -0.76 -3.71
C PHE A 89 -4.49 -0.21 -2.98
N LEU A 90 -3.56 -1.08 -2.59
CA LEU A 90 -2.29 -0.67 -2.02
C LEU A 90 -1.51 0.24 -2.99
N GLY A 91 -1.52 -0.10 -4.28
CA GLY A 91 -0.96 0.74 -5.34
C GLY A 91 -1.55 2.15 -5.37
N LEU A 92 -2.88 2.29 -5.23
CA LEU A 92 -3.53 3.60 -5.18
C LEU A 92 -3.09 4.43 -3.97
N HIS A 93 -2.98 3.79 -2.80
CA HIS A 93 -2.50 4.46 -1.59
C HIS A 93 -1.05 4.95 -1.75
N LEU A 94 -0.19 4.14 -2.36
CA LEU A 94 1.20 4.50 -2.63
C LEU A 94 1.31 5.63 -3.67
N ALA A 95 0.50 5.59 -4.73
CA ALA A 95 0.42 6.68 -5.72
C ALA A 95 -0.02 8.00 -5.04
N ALA A 96 -1.03 7.95 -4.18
CA ALA A 96 -1.51 9.12 -3.45
C ALA A 96 -0.47 9.66 -2.45
N LEU A 97 0.36 8.80 -1.87
CA LEU A 97 1.45 9.19 -0.97
C LEU A 97 2.61 9.83 -1.74
N ALA A 98 3.00 9.26 -2.89
CA ALA A 98 4.03 9.81 -3.76
C ALA A 98 3.64 11.22 -4.27
N GLN A 99 2.38 11.40 -4.68
CA GLN A 99 1.86 12.71 -5.09
C GLN A 99 1.94 13.75 -3.98
N LYS A 100 1.57 13.39 -2.73
CA LYS A 100 1.68 14.30 -1.58
C LYS A 100 3.13 14.62 -1.20
N SER A 101 4.04 13.67 -1.39
CA SER A 101 5.47 13.87 -1.16
C SER A 101 6.07 14.81 -2.20
N SER A 102 5.66 14.70 -3.47
CA SER A 102 6.10 15.60 -4.55
C SER A 102 5.47 16.99 -4.47
N ALA A 103 4.26 17.12 -3.92
CA ALA A 103 3.56 18.41 -3.78
C ALA A 103 4.10 19.29 -2.63
N ALA A 104 5.07 18.80 -1.85
CA ALA A 104 5.75 19.57 -0.83
C ALA A 104 7.06 20.19 -1.34
N PRO A 105 7.00 21.37 -1.99
CA PRO A 105 8.09 22.33 -1.89
C PRO A 105 7.59 23.68 -1.33
N GLY A 106 8.16 24.11 -0.19
CA GLY A 106 8.13 25.50 0.28
C GLY A 106 7.42 25.75 1.61
N THR A 107 8.19 25.83 2.69
CA THR A 107 8.04 26.85 3.73
C THR A 107 9.35 27.58 3.88
#